data_AF-A0A955V740-F1
#
_entry.id   AF-A0A955V740-F1
#
_cell.length_a   1.000
_cell.length_b   1.000
_cell.length_c   1.000
_cell.angle_alpha   90.00
_cell.angle_beta   90.00
_cell.angle_gamma   90.00
#
_symmetry.space_group_name_H-M   'P 1'
#
loop_
_entity.id
_entity.type
_entity.pdbx_description
1 polymer ?
#
loop_
_entity_poly.entity_id
_entity_poly.type
_entity_poly.pdbx_seq_one_letter_code
_entity_poly.pdbx_strand_id
1 'polypeptide(L)'
;MNRAVDPTSLSRILLTVDAIGDAWHYVFGLATELSSRGAEVLVAALQAPPADVLRVSGPTLDGRAGGDLLLEVAPFALTGAEPPWRVAAAAKPWLERLAAAWAPDVVHLSTLGHGALAVDAPVVSVVHAAALAWYDASAQRFPGPIWSRQDEVIARGLRRSALVAAPTAPVLETVGKRYGAFPRTLVLDTQSHADLVARAWSVASHLHVYGALIAESRARRASTDTGTCAVLR
;
A
#
# COMPACT_ATOMS: atom_id res chain seq x y z
N MET A 1 8.92 -23.04 -10.70
CA MET A 1 10.26 -23.02 -10.08
C MET A 1 10.34 -21.75 -9.25
N ASN A 2 10.21 -21.86 -7.93
CA ASN A 2 10.27 -20.70 -7.02
C ASN A 2 11.74 -20.31 -6.80
N ARG A 3 12.08 -19.07 -7.15
CA ARG A 3 13.35 -18.45 -6.79
C ARG A 3 13.34 -18.20 -5.28
N ALA A 4 14.29 -18.77 -4.55
CA ALA A 4 14.52 -18.39 -3.16
C ALA A 4 15.04 -16.94 -3.15
N VAL A 5 14.30 -16.04 -2.50
CA VAL A 5 14.69 -14.63 -2.33
C VAL A 5 15.31 -14.50 -0.94
N ASP A 6 16.49 -13.88 -0.87
CA ASP A 6 17.18 -13.59 0.39
C ASP A 6 16.37 -12.54 1.17
N PRO A 7 16.01 -12.77 2.45
CA PRO A 7 15.22 -11.83 3.24
C PRO A 7 15.92 -10.47 3.49
N THR A 8 17.20 -10.34 3.16
CA THR A 8 17.94 -9.07 3.17
C THR A 8 17.95 -8.34 1.81
N SER A 9 17.39 -8.95 0.75
CA SER A 9 17.43 -8.47 -0.64
C SER A 9 16.07 -7.99 -1.17
N LEU A 10 15.24 -7.34 -0.36
CA LEU A 10 14.07 -6.62 -0.87
C LEU A 10 14.56 -5.39 -1.65
N SER A 11 14.94 -5.63 -2.89
CA SER A 11 15.52 -4.63 -3.74
C SER A 11 14.44 -3.90 -4.53
N ARG A 12 13.24 -4.45 -4.75
CA ARG A 12 12.25 -3.83 -5.65
C ARG A 12 10.82 -3.82 -5.11
N ILE A 13 10.33 -2.65 -4.73
CA ILE A 13 8.96 -2.38 -4.27
C ILE A 13 8.17 -1.54 -5.29
N LEU A 14 7.03 -2.06 -5.77
CA LEU A 14 6.08 -1.31 -6.60
C LEU A 14 4.97 -0.73 -5.73
N LEU A 15 4.92 0.59 -5.58
CA LEU A 15 3.85 1.31 -4.89
C LEU A 15 2.83 1.84 -5.90
N THR A 16 1.54 1.78 -5.62
CA THR A 16 0.52 2.48 -6.43
C THR A 16 -0.08 3.64 -5.67
N VAL A 17 -0.40 4.73 -6.37
CA VAL A 17 -1.10 5.88 -5.80
C VAL A 17 -2.21 6.37 -6.72
N ASP A 18 -3.35 6.71 -6.13
CA ASP A 18 -4.46 7.38 -6.81
C ASP A 18 -4.63 8.84 -6.37
N ALA A 19 -5.67 9.48 -6.89
CA ALA A 19 -6.01 10.87 -6.65
C ALA A 19 -6.67 11.15 -5.29
N ILE A 20 -6.96 10.12 -4.49
CA ILE A 20 -7.93 10.25 -3.41
C ILE A 20 -7.25 10.76 -2.13
N GLY A 21 -7.61 11.98 -1.74
CA GLY A 21 -7.11 12.61 -0.51
C GLY A 21 -5.60 12.78 -0.52
N ASP A 22 -4.97 12.56 0.65
CA ASP A 22 -3.53 12.75 0.84
C ASP A 22 -2.69 11.49 0.51
N ALA A 23 -3.24 10.57 -0.30
CA ALA A 23 -2.55 9.34 -0.69
C ALA A 23 -1.17 9.61 -1.34
N TRP A 24 -1.01 10.76 -2.01
CA TRP A 24 0.26 11.22 -2.56
C TRP A 24 1.34 11.41 -1.50
N HIS A 25 1.06 12.19 -0.47
CA HIS A 25 2.02 12.44 0.62
C HIS A 25 2.41 11.15 1.33
N TYR A 26 1.43 10.27 1.56
CA TYR A 26 1.68 8.96 2.14
C TYR A 26 2.59 8.09 1.26
N VAL A 27 2.25 7.91 -0.02
CA VAL A 27 3.01 7.02 -0.90
C VAL A 27 4.41 7.55 -1.16
N PHE A 28 4.60 8.86 -1.36
CA PHE A 28 5.93 9.42 -1.57
C PHE A 28 6.79 9.52 -0.30
N GLY A 29 6.16 9.74 0.87
CA GLY A 29 6.84 9.62 2.16
C GLY A 29 7.33 8.19 2.41
N LEU A 30 6.47 7.20 2.16
CA LEU A 30 6.82 5.78 2.22
C LEU A 30 7.93 5.43 1.24
N ALA A 31 7.82 5.90 -0.01
CA ALA A 31 8.78 5.62 -1.06
C ALA A 31 10.17 6.15 -0.66
N THR A 32 10.26 7.40 -0.21
CA THR A 32 11.50 8.03 0.25
C THR A 32 12.14 7.23 1.40
N GLU A 33 11.35 6.81 2.38
CA GLU A 33 11.85 6.05 3.54
C GLU A 33 12.31 4.63 3.15
N LEU A 34 11.67 4.01 2.16
CA LEU A 34 12.10 2.70 1.65
C LEU A 34 13.39 2.82 0.84
N SER A 35 13.50 3.86 0.00
CA SER A 35 14.72 4.16 -0.76
C SER A 35 15.90 4.47 0.17
N SER A 36 15.68 5.22 1.26
CA SER A 36 16.74 5.54 2.24
C SER A 36 17.29 4.28 2.95
N ARG A 37 16.51 3.19 2.96
CA ARG A 37 16.88 1.87 3.50
C ARG A 37 17.44 0.92 2.45
N GLY A 38 17.65 1.39 1.22
CA GLY A 38 18.29 0.64 0.14
C GLY A 38 17.34 -0.11 -0.79
N ALA A 39 16.02 0.08 -0.70
CA ALA A 39 15.09 -0.47 -1.67
C ALA A 39 15.08 0.37 -2.95
N GLU A 40 15.02 -0.26 -4.12
CA GLU A 40 14.60 0.39 -5.37
C GLU A 40 13.06 0.48 -5.34
N VAL A 41 12.53 1.69 -5.45
CA VAL A 41 11.09 1.93 -5.38
C VAL A 41 10.60 2.50 -6.69
N LEU A 42 9.55 1.87 -7.22
CA LEU A 42 8.78 2.37 -8.35
C LEU A 42 7.38 2.78 -7.87
N VAL A 43 7.01 4.03 -8.13
CA VAL A 43 5.67 4.56 -7.87
C VAL A 43 4.86 4.56 -9.16
N ALA A 44 3.82 3.74 -9.23
CA ALA A 44 2.82 3.74 -10.27
C ALA A 44 1.66 4.69 -9.91
N ALA A 45 1.65 5.84 -10.57
CA ALA A 45 0.72 6.93 -10.37
C ALA A 45 -0.43 6.88 -11.38
N LEU A 46 -1.67 6.82 -10.89
CA LEU A 46 -2.87 6.82 -11.74
C LEU A 46 -3.25 8.22 -12.25
N GLN A 47 -2.49 9.25 -11.90
CA GLN A 47 -2.56 10.59 -12.48
C GLN A 47 -1.28 11.36 -12.16
N ALA A 48 -1.08 12.55 -12.72
CA ALA A 48 0.08 13.35 -12.36
C ALA A 48 0.04 13.77 -10.87
N PRO A 49 1.17 13.66 -10.14
CA PRO A 49 1.30 14.19 -8.79
C PRO A 49 1.07 15.70 -8.73
N PRO A 50 0.57 16.22 -7.60
CA PRO A 50 0.61 17.64 -7.28
C PRO A 50 2.05 18.21 -7.32
N ALA A 51 2.17 19.50 -7.66
CA ALA A 51 3.47 20.15 -7.86
C ALA A 51 4.32 20.23 -6.58
N ASP A 52 3.68 20.37 -5.41
CA ASP A 52 4.31 20.33 -4.10
C ASP A 52 4.89 18.95 -3.77
N VAL A 53 4.17 17.88 -4.11
CA VAL A 53 4.66 16.49 -3.96
C VAL A 53 5.89 16.26 -4.83
N LEU A 54 5.86 16.70 -6.10
CA LEU A 54 7.02 16.59 -6.99
C LEU A 54 8.26 17.32 -6.48
N ARG A 55 8.09 18.49 -5.86
CA ARG A 55 9.21 19.28 -5.30
C ARG A 55 9.92 18.59 -4.14
N VAL A 56 9.18 17.82 -3.35
CA VAL A 56 9.72 17.09 -2.18
C VAL A 56 10.36 15.76 -2.60
N SER A 57 10.04 15.23 -3.79
CA SER A 57 10.33 13.85 -4.18
C SER A 57 11.63 13.63 -4.98
N GLY A 58 12.53 14.61 -5.05
CA GLY A 58 13.86 14.46 -5.69
C GLY A 58 13.86 14.41 -7.24
N PRO A 59 15.03 14.47 -7.91
CA PRO A 59 15.10 14.70 -9.34
C PRO A 59 14.75 13.44 -10.18
N THR A 60 13.65 13.58 -10.92
CA THR A 60 13.35 13.07 -12.28
C THR A 60 13.91 11.70 -12.71
N LEU A 61 12.99 10.73 -12.77
CA LEU A 61 12.56 9.85 -13.89
C LEU A 61 13.55 9.30 -14.95
N ASP A 62 14.69 9.94 -15.20
CA ASP A 62 15.55 9.70 -16.36
C ASP A 62 16.91 9.07 -16.00
N GLY A 63 16.98 8.38 -14.86
CA GLY A 63 17.95 7.31 -14.65
C GLY A 63 19.34 7.71 -14.18
N ARG A 64 19.55 7.51 -12.86
CA ARG A 64 20.81 7.24 -12.14
C ARG A 64 21.70 8.48 -11.87
N ALA A 65 22.32 8.65 -10.70
CA ALA A 65 22.64 7.70 -9.63
C ALA A 65 22.48 8.34 -8.23
N GLY A 66 21.78 7.63 -7.33
CA GLY A 66 21.70 7.98 -5.91
C GLY A 66 20.34 7.69 -5.26
N GLY A 67 19.81 6.47 -5.34
CA GLY A 67 18.56 6.11 -4.64
C GLY A 67 17.32 6.87 -5.10
N ASP A 68 17.25 7.21 -6.39
CA ASP A 68 16.18 8.04 -6.95
C ASP A 68 14.87 7.24 -7.11
N LEU A 69 13.77 7.84 -6.68
CA LEU A 69 12.42 7.31 -6.85
C LEU A 69 12.06 7.23 -8.33
N LEU A 70 11.72 6.03 -8.81
CA LEU A 70 11.13 5.87 -10.13
C LEU A 70 9.64 6.17 -10.06
N LEU A 71 9.10 6.89 -11.04
CA LEU A 71 7.68 7.23 -11.11
C LEU A 71 7.15 6.99 -12.52
N GLU A 72 6.06 6.25 -12.62
CA GLU A 72 5.37 5.97 -13.87
C GLU A 72 3.95 6.49 -13.77
N VAL A 73 3.57 7.36 -14.70
CA VAL A 73 2.30 8.08 -14.65
C VAL A 73 1.40 7.63 -15.79
N ALA A 74 0.15 7.30 -15.47
CA ALA A 74 -0.88 7.04 -16.47
C ALA A 74 -2.17 7.83 -16.17
N PRO A 75 -2.99 8.16 -17.18
CA PRO A 75 -4.16 9.02 -17.01
C PRO A 75 -5.42 8.24 -16.59
N PHE A 76 -5.37 7.58 -15.43
CA PHE A 76 -6.48 6.80 -14.86
C PHE A 76 -7.06 7.44 -13.59
N ALA A 77 -7.21 8.77 -13.60
CA ALA A 77 -7.64 9.54 -12.45
C ALA A 77 -9.08 9.18 -12.01
N LEU A 78 -9.29 9.04 -10.71
CA LEU A 78 -10.62 8.87 -10.11
C LEU A 78 -11.31 10.23 -9.96
N THR A 79 -11.73 10.81 -11.09
CA THR A 79 -12.36 12.15 -11.16
C THR A 79 -13.82 12.19 -10.72
N GLY A 80 -14.46 11.02 -10.56
CA GLY A 80 -15.90 10.91 -10.35
C GLY A 80 -16.75 11.10 -11.60
N ALA A 81 -16.14 11.26 -12.78
CA ALA A 81 -16.83 11.28 -14.07
C ALA A 81 -17.30 9.86 -14.49
N GLU A 82 -16.55 8.84 -14.11
CA GLU A 82 -16.81 7.43 -14.43
C GLU A 82 -16.94 6.60 -13.14
N PRO A 83 -17.72 5.50 -13.16
CA PRO A 83 -17.74 4.53 -12.08
C PRO A 83 -16.32 4.03 -11.74
N PRO A 84 -15.90 3.99 -10.46
CA PRO A 84 -14.51 3.67 -10.12
C PRO A 84 -14.04 2.30 -10.61
N TRP A 85 -14.93 1.32 -10.71
CA TRP A 85 -14.61 -0.03 -11.21
C TRP A 85 -14.27 -0.02 -12.69
N ARG A 86 -14.79 0.93 -13.48
CA ARG A 86 -14.40 1.10 -14.89
C ARG A 86 -13.00 1.67 -14.99
N VAL A 87 -12.70 2.68 -14.18
CA VAL A 87 -11.36 3.27 -14.09
C VAL A 87 -10.34 2.21 -13.68
N ALA A 88 -10.67 1.39 -12.67
CA ALA A 88 -9.81 0.30 -12.23
C ALA A 88 -9.60 -0.77 -13.31
N ALA A 89 -10.66 -1.12 -14.07
CA ALA A 89 -10.56 -2.05 -15.18
C ALA A 89 -9.68 -1.50 -16.32
N ALA A 90 -9.72 -0.20 -16.57
CA ALA A 90 -8.89 0.47 -17.58
C ALA A 90 -7.40 0.56 -17.18
N ALA A 91 -7.12 0.78 -15.89
CA ALA A 91 -5.76 0.86 -15.36
C ALA A 91 -5.07 -0.51 -15.23
N LYS A 92 -5.84 -1.58 -15.02
CA LYS A 92 -5.34 -2.94 -14.78
C LYS A 92 -4.28 -3.41 -15.80
N PRO A 93 -4.50 -3.36 -17.12
CA PRO A 93 -3.49 -3.83 -18.08
C PRO A 93 -2.19 -3.02 -18.04
N TRP A 94 -2.25 -1.74 -17.70
CA TRP A 94 -1.05 -0.90 -17.56
C TRP A 94 -0.26 -1.31 -16.31
N LEU A 95 -0.92 -1.46 -15.16
CA LEU A 95 -0.30 -1.93 -13.92
C LEU A 95 0.33 -3.33 -14.08
N GLU A 96 -0.35 -4.25 -14.78
CA GLU A 96 0.17 -5.60 -15.01
C GLU A 96 1.40 -5.60 -15.92
N ARG A 97 1.40 -4.81 -17.00
CA ARG A 97 2.58 -4.65 -17.86
C ARG A 97 3.74 -4.02 -17.09
N LEU A 98 3.45 -3.02 -16.25
CA LEU A 98 4.47 -2.35 -15.46
C LEU A 98 5.11 -3.31 -14.44
N ALA A 99 4.30 -4.07 -13.71
CA ALA A 99 4.78 -5.09 -12.79
C ALA A 99 5.57 -6.19 -13.51
N ALA A 100 5.11 -6.66 -14.68
CA ALA A 100 5.83 -7.67 -15.45
C ALA A 100 7.19 -7.16 -15.97
N ALA A 101 7.26 -5.91 -16.42
CA ALA A 101 8.50 -5.32 -16.93
C ALA A 101 9.51 -5.03 -15.81
N TRP A 102 9.02 -4.56 -14.67
CA TRP A 102 9.88 -4.15 -13.56
C TRP A 102 10.27 -5.30 -12.62
N ALA A 103 9.42 -6.35 -12.56
CA ALA A 103 9.57 -7.52 -11.70
C ALA A 103 9.73 -7.16 -10.21
N PRO A 104 8.69 -6.57 -9.56
CA PRO A 104 8.71 -6.26 -8.15
C PRO A 104 8.84 -7.52 -7.29
N ASP A 105 9.49 -7.39 -6.13
CA ASP A 105 9.43 -8.39 -5.07
C ASP A 105 8.11 -8.30 -4.29
N VAL A 106 7.49 -7.12 -4.27
CA VAL A 106 6.19 -6.86 -3.63
C VAL A 106 5.43 -5.74 -4.34
N VAL A 107 4.12 -5.88 -4.45
CA VAL A 107 3.22 -4.82 -4.95
C VAL A 107 2.39 -4.27 -3.80
N HIS A 108 2.54 -2.98 -3.53
CA HIS A 108 1.80 -2.25 -2.51
C HIS A 108 0.70 -1.39 -3.13
N LEU A 109 -0.54 -1.79 -2.91
CA LEU A 109 -1.72 -1.12 -3.42
C LEU A 109 -2.32 -0.20 -2.37
N SER A 110 -2.16 1.11 -2.56
CA SER A 110 -2.92 2.13 -1.80
C SER A 110 -4.30 2.40 -2.40
N THR A 111 -4.69 1.66 -3.45
CA THR A 111 -5.92 1.86 -4.23
C THR A 111 -6.85 0.66 -4.09
N LEU A 112 -8.13 0.88 -3.75
CA LEU A 112 -9.07 -0.19 -3.37
C LEU A 112 -9.58 -1.05 -4.55
N GLY A 113 -9.38 -0.63 -5.80
CA GLY A 113 -9.91 -1.31 -6.99
C GLY A 113 -8.98 -2.33 -7.65
N HIS A 114 -7.71 -2.41 -7.23
CA HIS A 114 -6.67 -3.15 -7.97
C HIS A 114 -6.16 -4.41 -7.28
N GLY A 115 -6.75 -4.85 -6.16
CA GLY A 115 -6.25 -6.04 -5.43
C GLY A 115 -6.24 -7.36 -6.23
N ALA A 116 -6.88 -7.41 -7.40
CA ALA A 116 -6.96 -8.58 -8.26
C ALA A 116 -6.05 -8.48 -9.51
N LEU A 117 -4.92 -7.76 -9.42
CA LEU A 117 -3.88 -7.78 -10.46
C LEU A 117 -3.33 -9.21 -10.65
N ALA A 118 -3.14 -9.62 -11.90
CA ALA A 118 -2.45 -10.86 -12.25
C ALA A 118 -0.95 -10.59 -12.33
N VAL A 119 -0.29 -10.58 -11.17
CA VAL A 119 1.15 -10.37 -11.01
C VAL A 119 1.76 -11.53 -10.22
N ASP A 120 3.02 -11.84 -10.48
CA ASP A 120 3.72 -12.94 -9.80
C ASP A 120 4.12 -12.59 -8.36
N ALA A 121 4.24 -11.30 -8.07
CA ALA A 121 4.62 -10.79 -6.76
C ALA A 121 3.44 -10.78 -5.77
N PRO A 122 3.69 -10.97 -4.46
CA PRO A 122 2.67 -10.81 -3.43
C PRO A 122 2.10 -9.38 -3.43
N VAL A 123 0.76 -9.29 -3.38
CA VAL A 123 0.03 -8.03 -3.33
C VAL A 123 -0.34 -7.69 -1.88
N VAL A 124 0.05 -6.50 -1.42
CA VAL A 124 -0.31 -5.91 -0.13
C VAL A 124 -1.31 -4.79 -0.41
N SER A 125 -2.52 -4.88 0.12
CA SER A 125 -3.52 -3.82 -0.02
C SER A 125 -3.59 -3.00 1.25
N VAL A 126 -3.41 -1.69 1.14
CA VAL A 126 -3.56 -0.75 2.26
C VAL A 126 -4.85 0.03 2.10
N VAL A 127 -5.70 -0.07 3.10
CA VAL A 127 -7.00 0.57 3.11
C VAL A 127 -6.98 1.79 4.02
N HIS A 128 -7.11 2.97 3.42
CA HIS A 128 -7.19 4.23 4.16
C HIS A 128 -8.66 4.65 4.36
N ALA A 129 -8.94 5.29 5.50
CA ALA A 129 -10.28 5.80 5.80
C ALA A 129 -10.77 6.82 4.75
N ALA A 130 -9.88 7.68 4.25
CA ALA A 130 -10.20 8.66 3.21
C ALA A 130 -10.65 8.00 1.90
N ALA A 131 -10.03 6.87 1.52
CA ALA A 131 -10.46 6.09 0.37
C ALA A 131 -11.88 5.57 0.60
N LEU A 132 -12.15 4.92 1.74
CA LEU A 132 -13.49 4.41 2.05
C LEU A 132 -14.56 5.52 2.00
N ALA A 133 -14.30 6.66 2.62
CA ALA A 133 -15.21 7.80 2.60
C ALA A 133 -15.45 8.34 1.18
N TRP A 134 -14.43 8.40 0.33
CA TRP A 134 -14.57 8.79 -1.07
C TRP A 134 -15.41 7.78 -1.87
N TYR A 135 -15.21 6.48 -1.65
CA TYR A 135 -16.04 5.44 -2.27
C TYR A 135 -17.50 5.58 -1.81
N ASP A 136 -17.77 5.80 -0.52
CA ASP A 136 -19.12 6.02 -0.01
C ASP A 136 -19.80 7.25 -0.62
N ALA A 137 -19.08 8.38 -0.72
CA ALA A 137 -19.59 9.57 -1.39
C ALA A 137 -19.87 9.32 -2.88
N SER A 138 -18.99 8.59 -3.56
CA SER A 138 -19.15 8.25 -4.98
C SER A 138 -20.33 7.32 -5.23
N ALA A 139 -20.66 6.44 -4.29
CA ALA A 139 -21.83 5.55 -4.37
C ALA A 139 -23.15 6.31 -4.55
N GLN A 140 -23.27 7.48 -3.90
CA GLN A 140 -24.45 8.32 -3.98
C GLN A 140 -24.65 8.92 -5.39
N ARG A 141 -23.58 9.04 -6.18
CA ARG A 141 -23.61 9.57 -7.55
C ARG A 141 -23.91 8.49 -8.60
N PHE A 142 -23.64 7.23 -8.29
CA PHE A 142 -23.85 6.09 -9.19
C PHE A 142 -24.71 4.99 -8.53
N PRO A 143 -25.99 5.27 -8.21
CA PRO A 143 -26.85 4.32 -7.52
C PRO A 143 -27.20 3.10 -8.40
N GLY A 144 -27.59 2.01 -7.73
CA GLY A 144 -28.06 0.79 -8.39
C GLY A 144 -26.98 -0.28 -8.59
N PRO A 145 -27.18 -1.25 -9.51
CA PRO A 145 -26.32 -2.43 -9.66
C PRO A 145 -24.84 -2.12 -9.96
N ILE A 146 -24.56 -0.90 -10.45
CA ILE A 146 -23.22 -0.39 -10.71
C ILE A 146 -22.39 -0.39 -9.42
N TRP A 147 -23.00 -0.05 -8.27
CA TRP A 147 -22.31 -0.03 -6.99
C TRP A 147 -22.06 -1.43 -6.44
N SER A 148 -23.01 -2.36 -6.62
CA SER A 148 -22.79 -3.77 -6.27
C SER A 148 -21.55 -4.33 -6.98
N ARG A 149 -21.37 -3.97 -8.25
CA ARG A 149 -20.15 -4.33 -9.01
C ARG A 149 -18.88 -3.70 -8.44
N GLN A 150 -18.95 -2.48 -7.91
CA GLN A 150 -17.82 -1.84 -7.24
C GLN A 150 -17.38 -2.64 -6.01
N ASP A 151 -18.34 -2.96 -5.14
CA ASP A 151 -18.07 -3.72 -3.91
C ASP A 151 -17.54 -5.13 -4.23
N GLU A 152 -18.05 -5.78 -5.27
CA GLU A 152 -17.53 -7.06 -5.76
C GLU A 152 -16.06 -6.97 -6.21
N VAL A 153 -15.70 -5.92 -6.96
CA VAL A 153 -14.32 -5.70 -7.43
C VAL A 153 -13.38 -5.50 -6.25
N ILE A 154 -13.76 -4.66 -5.28
CA ILE A 154 -12.96 -4.39 -4.08
C ILE A 154 -12.84 -5.67 -3.24
N ALA A 155 -13.95 -6.34 -2.94
CA ALA A 155 -13.95 -7.56 -2.14
C ALA A 155 -13.09 -8.66 -2.76
N ARG A 156 -13.20 -8.86 -4.09
CA ARG A 156 -12.36 -9.81 -4.82
C ARG A 156 -10.88 -9.44 -4.74
N GLY A 157 -10.56 -8.14 -4.84
CA GLY A 157 -9.20 -7.66 -4.72
C GLY A 157 -8.62 -7.93 -3.34
N LEU A 158 -9.28 -7.45 -2.29
CA LEU A 158 -8.83 -7.61 -0.90
C LEU A 158 -8.67 -9.07 -0.47
N ARG A 159 -9.53 -9.98 -0.96
CA ARG A 159 -9.41 -11.42 -0.68
C ARG A 159 -8.25 -12.10 -1.41
N ARG A 160 -7.77 -11.53 -2.52
CA ARG A 160 -6.62 -12.03 -3.27
C ARG A 160 -5.30 -11.48 -2.75
N SER A 161 -5.32 -10.36 -2.04
CA SER A 161 -4.14 -9.78 -1.41
C SER A 161 -3.52 -10.75 -0.42
N ALA A 162 -2.19 -10.85 -0.44
CA ALA A 162 -1.41 -11.62 0.54
C ALA A 162 -1.55 -11.02 1.95
N LEU A 163 -1.79 -9.71 2.03
CA LEU A 163 -2.05 -8.97 3.26
C LEU A 163 -2.99 -7.79 3.00
N VAL A 164 -3.94 -7.57 3.90
CA VAL A 164 -4.73 -6.34 3.98
C VAL A 164 -4.30 -5.54 5.22
N ALA A 165 -3.79 -4.34 5.02
CA ALA A 165 -3.37 -3.46 6.11
C ALA A 165 -4.27 -2.22 6.20
N ALA A 166 -4.37 -1.65 7.41
CA ALA A 166 -5.04 -0.37 7.62
C ALA A 166 -4.38 0.42 8.76
N PRO A 167 -4.55 1.76 8.80
CA PRO A 167 -3.93 2.62 9.81
C PRO A 167 -4.40 2.32 11.23
N THR A 168 -5.63 1.82 11.38
CA THR A 168 -6.25 1.59 12.69
C THR A 168 -7.13 0.35 12.67
N ALA A 169 -7.35 -0.27 13.84
CA ALA A 169 -8.26 -1.40 13.99
C ALA A 169 -9.71 -1.08 13.56
N PRO A 170 -10.28 0.10 13.88
CA PRO A 170 -11.61 0.47 13.39
C PRO A 170 -11.73 0.51 11.86
N VAL A 171 -10.68 0.91 11.14
CA VAL A 171 -10.69 0.87 9.67
C VAL A 171 -10.74 -0.58 9.19
N LEU A 172 -9.89 -1.47 9.70
CA LEU A 172 -9.95 -2.89 9.34
C LEU A 172 -11.31 -3.53 9.66
N GLU A 173 -11.90 -3.22 10.81
CA GLU A 173 -13.21 -3.74 11.19
C GLU A 173 -14.30 -3.29 10.21
N THR A 174 -14.29 -2.01 9.82
CA THR A 174 -15.22 -1.45 8.83
C THR A 174 -15.08 -2.15 7.48
N VAL A 175 -13.85 -2.36 7.03
CA VAL A 175 -13.54 -3.05 5.77
C VAL A 175 -13.96 -4.52 5.83
N GLY A 176 -13.72 -5.19 6.97
CA GLY A 176 -14.11 -6.58 7.19
C GLY A 176 -15.63 -6.79 7.24
N LYS A 177 -16.37 -5.87 7.88
CA LYS A 177 -17.84 -5.89 7.88
C LYS A 177 -18.42 -5.73 6.47
N ARG A 178 -17.79 -4.89 5.64
CA ARG A 178 -18.29 -4.59 4.29
C ARG A 178 -17.90 -5.63 3.24
N TYR A 179 -16.64 -6.05 3.22
CA TYR A 179 -16.09 -6.89 2.15
C TYR A 179 -15.81 -8.33 2.61
N GLY A 180 -16.11 -8.67 3.87
CA GLY A 180 -15.90 -9.98 4.46
C GLY A 180 -14.49 -10.17 5.03
N ALA A 181 -14.21 -11.39 5.49
CA ALA A 181 -12.91 -11.72 6.08
C ALA A 181 -11.79 -11.79 5.02
N PHE A 182 -10.58 -11.39 5.42
CA PHE A 182 -9.38 -11.45 4.60
C PHE A 182 -8.43 -12.52 5.15
N PRO A 183 -7.62 -13.18 4.29
CA PRO A 183 -6.73 -14.24 4.73
C PRO A 183 -5.78 -13.80 5.84
N ARG A 184 -5.27 -12.56 5.75
CA ARG A 184 -4.35 -11.97 6.71
C ARG A 184 -4.58 -10.47 6.80
N THR A 185 -4.56 -9.95 8.02
CA THR A 185 -4.80 -8.53 8.29
C THR A 185 -3.75 -7.95 9.23
N LEU A 186 -3.43 -6.67 9.08
CA LEU A 186 -2.47 -6.00 9.94
C LEU A 186 -2.89 -4.54 10.21
N VAL A 187 -2.99 -4.18 11.48
CA VAL A 187 -3.07 -2.77 11.89
C VAL A 187 -1.66 -2.23 11.95
N LEU A 188 -1.39 -1.18 11.18
CA LEU A 188 -0.11 -0.49 11.19
C LEU A 188 -0.37 0.97 11.46
N ASP A 189 0.28 1.53 12.47
CA ASP A 189 0.38 2.99 12.51
C ASP A 189 1.13 3.43 11.25
N THR A 190 0.41 4.06 10.32
CA THR A 190 0.97 4.52 9.05
C THR A 190 2.06 5.57 9.23
N GLN A 191 2.29 6.08 10.45
CA GLN A 191 3.46 6.91 10.74
C GLN A 191 4.78 6.12 10.85
N SER A 192 4.73 4.79 11.07
CA SER A 192 5.91 3.91 11.12
C SER A 192 6.07 3.12 9.81
N HIS A 193 6.53 3.83 8.77
CA HIS A 193 6.55 3.41 7.36
C HIS A 193 7.36 2.14 7.05
N ALA A 194 8.44 1.85 7.80
CA ALA A 194 9.32 0.73 7.50
C ALA A 194 8.90 -0.62 8.09
N ASP A 195 8.13 -0.58 9.18
CA ASP A 195 7.56 -1.78 9.79
C ASP A 195 6.52 -2.42 8.85
N LEU A 196 5.89 -1.62 7.96
CA LEU A 196 4.90 -2.09 7.00
C LEU A 196 5.48 -3.09 6.01
N VAL A 197 6.61 -2.77 5.41
CA VAL A 197 7.26 -3.64 4.42
C VAL A 197 7.94 -4.82 5.09
N ALA A 198 8.65 -4.62 6.21
CA ALA A 198 9.27 -5.71 6.95
C ALA A 198 8.25 -6.74 7.47
N ARG A 199 7.07 -6.29 7.91
CA ARG A 199 5.99 -7.18 8.40
C ARG A 199 5.16 -7.78 7.27
N ALA A 200 4.85 -7.01 6.22
CA ALA A 200 4.21 -7.56 5.02
C ALA A 200 5.08 -8.63 4.37
N TRP A 201 6.39 -8.44 4.38
CA TRP A 201 7.40 -9.42 3.99
C TRP A 201 7.47 -10.60 4.95
N SER A 202 7.54 -10.38 6.27
CA SER A 202 7.46 -11.49 7.24
C SER A 202 6.19 -12.32 7.03
N VAL A 203 5.07 -11.69 6.66
CA VAL A 203 3.84 -12.40 6.36
C VAL A 203 3.95 -13.12 5.01
N ALA A 204 4.41 -12.48 3.94
CA ALA A 204 4.57 -13.09 2.61
C ALA A 204 5.62 -14.23 2.57
N SER A 205 6.71 -14.08 3.34
CA SER A 205 7.84 -15.01 3.45
C SER A 205 7.61 -16.12 4.48
N HIS A 206 6.69 -15.95 5.44
CA HIS A 206 6.33 -16.99 6.43
C HIS A 206 4.96 -17.61 6.19
N LEU A 207 4.96 -18.57 5.27
CA LEU A 207 4.09 -19.74 5.37
C LEU A 207 4.52 -20.69 6.51
N HIS A 208 5.65 -20.45 7.20
CA HIS A 208 5.98 -21.00 8.52
C HIS A 208 6.97 -20.06 9.24
N VAL A 209 6.78 -19.83 10.55
CA VAL A 209 7.68 -19.17 11.55
C VAL A 209 7.37 -17.68 11.86
N TYR A 210 7.48 -17.33 13.15
CA TYR A 210 7.56 -16.00 13.79
C TYR A 210 6.48 -15.56 14.79
N GLY A 211 6.30 -16.38 15.83
CA GLY A 211 5.82 -15.93 17.15
C GLY A 211 6.88 -15.23 18.03
N ALA A 212 8.16 -15.19 17.64
CA ALA A 212 9.26 -14.81 18.55
C ALA A 212 9.68 -13.32 18.52
N LEU A 213 9.44 -12.56 17.43
CA LEU A 213 9.91 -11.17 17.30
C LEU A 213 9.03 -10.14 18.05
N ILE A 214 7.83 -10.53 18.46
CA ILE A 214 6.91 -9.66 19.22
C ILE A 214 7.40 -9.45 20.68
N ALA A 215 8.18 -10.38 21.23
CA ALA A 215 8.69 -10.28 22.60
C ALA A 215 9.86 -9.28 22.73
N GLU A 216 10.74 -9.21 21.74
CA GLU A 216 11.95 -8.40 21.80
C GLU A 216 11.71 -6.89 21.58
N SER A 217 10.70 -6.53 20.79
CA SER A 217 10.31 -5.12 20.59
C SER A 217 9.66 -4.50 21.82
N ARG A 218 8.97 -5.31 22.65
CA ARG A 218 8.40 -4.86 23.93
C ARG A 218 9.49 -4.66 24.98
N ALA A 219 10.49 -5.53 25.03
CA ALA A 219 11.62 -5.40 25.96
C ALA A 219 12.47 -4.15 25.66
N ARG A 220 12.69 -3.82 24.38
CA ARG A 220 13.47 -2.63 23.98
C ARG A 220 12.74 -1.29 24.20
N ARG A 221 11.40 -1.27 24.24
CA ARG A 221 10.62 -0.07 24.60
C ARG A 221 10.52 0.13 26.12
N ALA A 222 10.51 -0.95 26.89
CA ALA A 222 10.55 -0.86 28.36
C ALA A 222 11.89 -0.35 28.91
N SER A 223 13.00 -0.52 28.17
CA SER A 223 14.34 -0.10 28.60
C SER A 223 14.72 1.35 28.27
N THR A 224 13.92 2.05 27.45
CA THR A 224 14.13 3.46 27.10
C THR A 224 13.26 4.43 27.89
N ASP A 225 12.43 3.93 28.83
CA ASP A 225 11.49 4.74 29.62
C ASP A 225 11.83 4.75 31.13
N THR A 226 13.10 4.53 31.47
CA THR A 226 13.62 4.78 32.82
C THR A 226 14.54 6.00 32.77
N GLY A 227 13.92 7.18 32.86
CA GLY A 227 14.59 8.46 32.84
C GLY A 227 13.77 9.58 33.50
N THR A 228 13.31 9.32 34.72
CA THR A 228 13.10 10.33 35.76
C THR A 228 12.08 11.45 35.50
N CYS A 229 10.83 11.23 35.93
CA CYS A 229 10.06 12.29 36.57
C CYS A 229 9.62 11.79 37.96
N ALA A 230 10.21 12.40 38.98
CA ALA A 230 10.00 12.23 40.41
C ALA A 230 9.81 13.68 40.91
N VAL A 231 8.93 14.11 41.82
CA VAL A 231 8.12 13.50 42.89
C VAL A 231 7.07 14.59 43.32
N LEU A 232 6.11 14.22 44.18
CA LEU A 232 5.41 14.99 45.27
C LEU A 232 4.04 15.58 44.87
N ARG A 233 2.92 15.32 45.55
CA ARG A 233 2.59 14.77 46.88
C ARG A 233 1.22 14.10 46.82
#